data_AF-A0A401WUM8-F1
#
_entry.id   AF-A0A401WUM8-F1
#
_cell.length_a   1.000
_cell.length_b   1.000
_cell.length_c   1.000
_cell.angle_alpha   90.00
_cell.angle_beta   90.00
_cell.angle_gamma   90.00
#
_symmetry.space_group_name_H-M   'P 1'
#
loop_
_entity.id
_entity.type
_entity.pdbx_description
1 polymer ?
#
loop_
_entity_poly.entity_id
_entity_poly.type
_entity_poly.pdbx_seq_one_letter_code
_entity_poly.pdbx_strand_id
1 'polypeptide(L)'
;MDLLIAPGTVDASKADTAPETGTPGWATDGDPVKQIARTVFPAYAYNALLAEIYNVIVGAKLTPDRTDNTQLFKAISQIATGSESAYFLKSGDTAAWVTSNGWMVAGNSRVMSGGSGADGAIQTGDYVWSDGITAYGYGKMAVSLSVTDVNGKGGDYRSGGLLQFTAYDGTQTNFYFRGDGYIYDPSGNKFLKAADVLPYFSAASGSGNTSLTNIQGCNWDSAANNSYVQVTGGNVSLAVPTLAYLSKSLTDYAQPKGNYQPAGNYQPSGNYIIGLSGGKLLQDFVVAVDSSGVHDITLPQALSSAPTSVVISHGLTNGSNASVSVLGGWTATGFQIQTNGATSVNFLVSGTP
;
A
#
# COMPACT_ATOMS: atom_id res chain seq x y z
N MET A 1 -13.08 59.58 -28.22
CA MET A 1 -13.31 61.03 -28.36
C MET A 1 -12.31 61.49 -29.39
N ASP A 2 -12.76 62.20 -30.42
CA ASP A 2 -11.85 62.77 -31.40
C ASP A 2 -11.08 63.92 -30.73
N LEU A 3 -9.82 64.12 -31.11
CA LEU A 3 -9.04 65.30 -30.71
C LEU A 3 -9.62 66.57 -31.39
N LEU A 4 -9.00 67.73 -31.19
CA LEU A 4 -9.42 68.98 -31.84
C LEU A 4 -9.46 68.82 -33.38
N ILE A 5 -10.63 69.05 -33.99
CA ILE A 5 -10.81 69.09 -35.45
C ILE A 5 -11.11 70.54 -35.86
N ALA A 6 -10.07 71.29 -36.24
CA ALA A 6 -10.18 72.68 -36.67
C ALA A 6 -9.04 73.05 -37.65
N PRO A 7 -9.18 74.10 -38.48
CA PRO A 7 -8.06 74.62 -39.26
C PRO A 7 -6.85 74.95 -38.38
N GLY A 8 -5.65 74.55 -38.80
CA GLY A 8 -4.41 74.76 -38.06
C GLY A 8 -4.01 73.62 -37.10
N THR A 9 -4.73 72.48 -37.10
CA THR A 9 -4.28 71.28 -36.38
C THR A 9 -3.30 70.45 -37.20
N VAL A 10 -2.46 69.67 -36.51
CA VAL A 10 -1.42 68.81 -37.09
C VAL A 10 -1.55 67.39 -36.55
N ASP A 11 -1.02 66.41 -37.30
CA ASP A 11 -0.93 65.03 -36.82
C ASP A 11 0.01 64.90 -35.62
N ALA A 12 -0.16 63.83 -34.82
CA ALA A 12 0.59 63.61 -33.58
C ALA A 12 2.12 63.64 -33.75
N SER A 13 2.65 63.23 -34.90
CA SER A 13 4.11 63.26 -35.18
C SER A 13 4.68 64.67 -35.37
N LYS A 14 3.81 65.67 -35.54
CA LYS A 14 4.16 67.09 -35.75
C LYS A 14 3.64 67.98 -34.61
N ALA A 15 2.96 67.40 -33.63
CA ALA A 15 2.47 68.15 -32.47
C ALA A 15 3.65 68.64 -31.64
N ASP A 16 3.49 69.82 -31.02
CA ASP A 16 4.48 70.35 -30.10
C ASP A 16 4.64 69.40 -28.89
N THR A 17 5.87 69.01 -28.61
CA THR A 17 6.23 68.21 -27.44
C THR A 17 6.89 69.07 -26.38
N ALA A 18 6.87 68.61 -25.12
CA ALA A 18 7.62 69.27 -24.06
C ALA A 18 9.11 69.42 -24.45
N PRO A 19 9.75 70.57 -24.18
CA PRO A 19 11.17 70.78 -24.50
C PRO A 19 12.08 69.73 -23.86
N GLU A 20 13.16 69.34 -24.54
CA GLU A 20 14.14 68.37 -24.04
C GLU A 20 14.99 68.90 -22.89
N THR A 21 15.15 70.23 -22.78
CA THR A 21 15.95 70.90 -21.74
C THR A 21 15.14 71.95 -21.00
N GLY A 22 15.40 72.11 -19.69
CA GLY A 22 14.78 73.13 -18.86
C GLY A 22 14.50 72.62 -17.43
N THR A 23 14.37 73.54 -16.48
CA THR A 23 13.96 73.23 -15.11
C THR A 23 12.43 73.32 -15.02
N PRO A 24 11.73 72.26 -14.58
CA PRO A 24 10.28 72.31 -14.36
C PRO A 24 9.90 73.44 -13.39
N GLY A 25 8.81 74.14 -13.70
CA GLY A 25 8.34 75.29 -12.91
C GLY A 25 6.87 75.60 -13.14
N TRP A 26 6.33 76.48 -12.30
CA TRP A 26 4.95 76.96 -12.38
C TRP A 26 4.80 78.11 -13.37
N ALA A 27 3.60 78.29 -13.92
CA ALA A 27 3.29 79.44 -14.76
C ALA A 27 3.36 80.75 -13.95
N THR A 28 3.70 81.86 -14.61
CA THR A 28 3.90 83.18 -13.99
C THR A 28 3.34 84.29 -14.87
N ASP A 29 2.71 85.30 -14.27
CA ASP A 29 2.27 86.50 -15.00
C ASP A 29 3.43 87.45 -15.35
N GLY A 30 4.67 87.02 -15.06
CA GLY A 30 5.89 87.75 -15.33
C GLY A 30 6.19 88.78 -14.25
N ASP A 31 7.45 89.17 -14.17
CA ASP A 31 7.91 90.26 -13.31
C ASP A 31 8.93 91.06 -14.12
N PRO A 32 8.54 92.22 -14.68
CA PRO A 32 9.43 93.05 -15.48
C PRO A 32 10.64 93.57 -14.71
N VAL A 33 10.51 93.76 -13.38
CA VAL A 33 11.60 94.25 -12.52
C VAL A 33 12.63 93.15 -12.31
N LYS A 34 12.18 91.90 -12.19
CA LYS A 34 13.05 90.72 -12.07
C LYS A 34 13.42 90.09 -13.42
N GLN A 35 13.04 90.70 -14.54
CA GLN A 35 13.26 90.18 -15.90
C GLN A 35 12.69 88.76 -16.09
N ILE A 36 11.58 88.44 -15.43
CA ILE A 36 10.87 87.18 -15.59
C ILE A 36 9.80 87.36 -16.67
N ALA A 37 9.95 86.65 -17.78
CA ALA A 37 8.95 86.64 -18.84
C ALA A 37 7.65 85.98 -18.36
N ARG A 38 6.51 86.54 -18.77
CA ARG A 38 5.19 85.95 -18.50
C ARG A 38 4.96 84.69 -19.33
N THR A 39 4.19 83.76 -18.80
CA THR A 39 3.61 82.67 -19.58
C THR A 39 2.47 83.18 -20.47
N VAL A 40 2.20 82.45 -21.55
CA VAL A 40 1.14 82.82 -22.53
C VAL A 40 -0.24 82.72 -21.89
N PHE A 41 -0.49 81.66 -21.12
CA PHE A 41 -1.74 81.45 -20.40
C PHE A 41 -1.80 82.26 -19.09
N PRO A 42 -3.00 82.67 -18.64
CA PRO A 42 -3.18 83.25 -17.31
C PRO A 42 -2.64 82.32 -16.23
N ALA A 43 -1.65 82.77 -15.46
CA ALA A 43 -0.87 81.88 -14.61
C ALA A 43 -1.71 81.20 -13.53
N TYR A 44 -2.63 81.94 -12.91
CA TYR A 44 -3.47 81.41 -11.83
C TYR A 44 -4.33 80.21 -12.27
N ALA A 45 -4.98 80.33 -13.43
CA ALA A 45 -5.91 79.30 -13.92
C ALA A 45 -5.15 78.06 -14.39
N TYR A 46 -4.02 78.27 -15.07
CA TYR A 46 -3.19 77.16 -15.53
C TYR A 46 -2.53 76.41 -14.37
N ASN A 47 -2.02 77.13 -13.37
CA ASN A 47 -1.44 76.52 -12.17
C ASN A 47 -2.47 75.72 -11.38
N ALA A 48 -3.73 76.18 -11.29
CA ALA A 48 -4.79 75.42 -10.62
C ALA A 48 -5.06 74.07 -11.30
N LEU A 49 -5.18 74.05 -12.64
CA LEU A 49 -5.34 72.80 -13.39
C LEU A 49 -4.11 71.88 -13.29
N LEU A 50 -2.91 72.46 -13.40
CA LEU A 50 -1.65 71.71 -13.28
C LEU A 50 -1.55 71.06 -11.89
N ALA A 51 -1.90 71.79 -10.83
CA ALA A 51 -1.84 71.29 -9.46
C ALA A 51 -2.80 70.11 -9.24
N GLU A 52 -4.04 70.18 -9.74
CA GLU A 52 -5.01 69.08 -9.64
C GLU A 52 -4.47 67.79 -10.29
N ILE A 53 -3.97 67.89 -11.53
CA ILE A 53 -3.41 66.73 -12.25
C ILE A 53 -2.16 66.21 -11.54
N TYR A 54 -1.27 67.09 -11.12
CA TYR A 54 -0.03 66.75 -10.41
C TYR A 54 -0.33 66.02 -9.10
N ASN A 55 -1.30 66.50 -8.32
CA ASN A 55 -1.70 65.90 -7.05
C ASN A 55 -2.29 64.50 -7.23
N VAL A 56 -3.02 64.23 -8.32
CA VAL A 56 -3.51 62.88 -8.65
C VAL A 56 -2.34 61.94 -8.97
N ILE A 57 -1.36 62.38 -9.76
CA ILE A 57 -0.19 61.59 -10.15
C ILE A 57 0.67 61.26 -8.93
N VAL A 58 1.04 62.26 -8.13
CA VAL A 58 1.85 62.06 -6.92
C VAL A 58 1.04 61.33 -5.83
N GLY A 59 -0.26 61.56 -5.74
CA GLY A 59 -1.16 60.83 -4.85
C GLY A 59 -1.22 59.33 -5.14
N ALA A 60 -1.06 58.93 -6.41
CA ALA A 60 -0.87 57.54 -6.83
C ALA A 60 0.59 57.03 -6.65
N LYS A 61 1.45 57.82 -6.01
CA LYS A 61 2.89 57.57 -5.83
C LYS A 61 3.69 57.44 -7.14
N LEU A 62 3.21 58.06 -8.22
CA LEU A 62 3.94 58.15 -9.48
C LEU A 62 4.82 59.41 -9.48
N THR A 63 6.00 59.31 -10.09
CA THR A 63 6.86 60.47 -10.36
C THR A 63 6.43 61.10 -11.70
N PRO A 64 6.08 62.39 -11.76
CA PRO A 64 5.73 63.05 -13.01
C PRO A 64 6.82 62.92 -14.07
N ASP A 65 6.44 62.49 -15.26
CA ASP A 65 7.31 62.24 -16.40
C ASP A 65 6.76 62.96 -17.64
N ARG A 66 7.53 63.91 -18.15
CA ARG A 66 7.18 64.70 -19.34
C ARG A 66 7.05 63.86 -20.62
N THR A 67 7.55 62.63 -20.62
CA THR A 67 7.52 61.72 -21.78
C THR A 67 6.31 60.79 -21.77
N ASP A 68 5.54 60.74 -20.68
CA ASP A 68 4.43 59.82 -20.50
C ASP A 68 3.07 60.53 -20.37
N ASN A 69 2.38 60.64 -21.49
CA ASN A 69 1.03 61.21 -21.54
C ASN A 69 -0.07 60.24 -21.02
N THR A 70 0.30 59.10 -20.45
CA THR A 70 -0.64 58.12 -19.86
C THR A 70 -0.67 58.17 -18.33
N GLN A 71 0.15 59.01 -17.69
CA GLN A 71 0.31 59.03 -16.23
C GLN A 71 -0.98 59.33 -15.47
N LEU A 72 -1.83 60.24 -15.96
CA LEU A 72 -3.12 60.52 -15.30
C LEU A 72 -4.03 59.28 -15.30
N PHE A 73 -4.08 58.54 -16.41
CA PHE A 73 -4.84 57.30 -16.50
C PHE A 73 -4.28 56.21 -15.56
N LYS A 74 -2.95 56.06 -15.51
CA LYS A 74 -2.27 55.14 -14.59
C LYS A 74 -2.57 55.50 -13.13
N ALA A 75 -2.46 56.77 -12.78
CA ALA A 75 -2.72 57.27 -11.44
C ALA A 75 -4.17 57.01 -10.99
N ILE A 76 -5.15 57.34 -11.84
CA ILE A 76 -6.57 57.07 -11.55
C ILE A 76 -6.81 55.56 -11.43
N SER A 77 -6.21 54.75 -12.30
CA SER A 77 -6.35 53.29 -12.23
C SER A 77 -5.78 52.73 -10.93
N GLN A 78 -4.62 53.21 -10.47
CA GLN A 78 -4.01 52.80 -9.19
C GLN A 78 -4.86 53.26 -8.00
N ILE A 79 -5.30 54.52 -7.98
CA ILE A 79 -6.12 55.07 -6.90
C ILE A 79 -7.46 54.33 -6.81
N ALA A 80 -8.11 54.06 -7.94
CA ALA A 80 -9.41 53.38 -7.98
C ALA A 80 -9.32 51.89 -7.62
N THR A 81 -8.18 51.25 -7.85
CA THR A 81 -7.98 49.81 -7.55
C THR A 81 -7.29 49.55 -6.22
N GLY A 82 -6.78 50.59 -5.54
CA GLY A 82 -6.11 50.48 -4.25
C GLY A 82 -4.80 49.69 -4.27
N SER A 83 -4.19 49.49 -5.45
CA SER A 83 -2.99 48.70 -5.63
C SER A 83 -1.88 49.54 -6.26
N GLU A 84 -0.76 49.67 -5.56
CA GLU A 84 0.44 50.36 -6.06
C GLU A 84 1.12 49.57 -7.18
N SER A 85 0.85 48.26 -7.26
CA SER A 85 1.12 47.38 -8.39
C SER A 85 0.46 46.04 -8.12
N ALA A 86 -0.54 45.68 -8.93
CA ALA A 86 -0.75 44.36 -9.51
C ALA A 86 -2.21 44.16 -9.92
N TYR A 87 -2.35 43.98 -11.23
CA TYR A 87 -3.50 43.38 -11.86
C TYR A 87 -3.59 41.95 -11.42
N PHE A 88 -4.81 41.53 -11.21
CA PHE A 88 -5.10 40.22 -10.77
C PHE A 88 -6.32 39.73 -11.47
N LEU A 89 -6.25 38.50 -11.88
CA LEU A 89 -7.03 38.06 -13.00
C LEU A 89 -8.25 37.30 -12.44
N LYS A 90 -9.26 37.15 -13.28
CA LYS A 90 -10.46 36.34 -13.01
C LYS A 90 -10.20 34.89 -13.40
N SER A 91 -11.03 33.95 -12.96
CA SER A 91 -11.04 32.59 -13.52
C SER A 91 -11.50 32.64 -14.99
N GLY A 92 -10.65 32.18 -15.91
CA GLY A 92 -10.80 32.38 -17.36
C GLY A 92 -9.99 33.56 -17.91
N ASP A 93 -9.61 34.50 -17.05
CA ASP A 93 -8.40 35.32 -17.19
C ASP A 93 -7.22 34.57 -16.49
N THR A 94 -5.97 34.94 -16.74
CA THR A 94 -4.81 34.14 -16.28
C THR A 94 -4.08 34.69 -15.05
N ALA A 95 -4.72 34.74 -13.88
CA ALA A 95 -4.09 34.88 -12.53
C ALA A 95 -5.13 35.10 -11.41
N ALA A 96 -4.66 34.96 -10.18
CA ALA A 96 -5.34 35.23 -8.92
C ALA A 96 -5.30 36.72 -8.56
N TRP A 97 -6.05 37.17 -7.52
CA TRP A 97 -5.78 38.45 -6.82
C TRP A 97 -4.77 38.36 -5.67
N VAL A 98 -3.72 39.19 -5.65
CA VAL A 98 -2.66 39.35 -4.61
C VAL A 98 -2.56 40.82 -4.20
N THR A 99 -3.57 41.36 -3.50
CA THR A 99 -3.50 42.75 -3.03
C THR A 99 -2.14 43.05 -2.39
N SER A 100 -1.69 44.32 -2.38
CA SER A 100 -0.38 44.75 -1.85
C SER A 100 -0.07 44.29 -0.42
N ASN A 101 -1.05 43.66 0.25
CA ASN A 101 -0.99 43.07 1.58
C ASN A 101 -0.92 41.52 1.56
N GLY A 102 -0.65 40.88 0.42
CA GLY A 102 -0.31 39.45 0.31
C GLY A 102 -1.48 38.46 0.33
N TRP A 103 -2.70 38.88 0.01
CA TRP A 103 -3.87 38.00 0.08
C TRP A 103 -4.19 37.34 -1.25
N MET A 104 -4.13 36.00 -1.34
CA MET A 104 -4.78 35.23 -2.41
C MET A 104 -6.23 34.91 -2.02
N VAL A 105 -7.20 35.56 -2.67
CA VAL A 105 -8.64 35.31 -2.46
C VAL A 105 -9.21 34.54 -3.64
N ALA A 106 -9.68 33.31 -3.41
CA ALA A 106 -10.46 32.54 -4.37
C ALA A 106 -11.96 32.65 -4.01
N GLY A 107 -12.61 33.74 -4.43
CA GLY A 107 -14.06 33.93 -4.24
C GLY A 107 -14.51 34.13 -2.78
N ASN A 108 -15.77 33.78 -2.48
CA ASN A 108 -16.41 33.98 -1.16
C ASN A 108 -15.80 33.16 -0.01
N SER A 109 -14.83 32.29 -0.28
CA SER A 109 -14.08 31.53 0.72
C SER A 109 -12.67 32.10 0.84
N ARG A 110 -12.33 32.60 2.04
CA ARG A 110 -10.97 33.04 2.35
C ARG A 110 -10.04 31.83 2.29
N VAL A 111 -9.04 31.84 1.41
CA VAL A 111 -8.10 30.72 1.24
C VAL A 111 -7.13 30.64 2.42
N MET A 112 -6.78 31.78 3.04
CA MET A 112 -5.97 31.86 4.27
C MET A 112 -6.46 33.04 5.13
N SER A 113 -6.50 32.90 6.46
CA SER A 113 -6.86 33.94 7.42
C SER A 113 -6.06 33.81 8.72
N GLY A 114 -5.70 34.92 9.37
CA GLY A 114 -5.10 34.92 10.71
C GLY A 114 -3.66 35.45 10.85
N GLY A 115 -3.17 36.23 9.87
CA GLY A 115 -1.98 37.07 10.07
C GLY A 115 -2.24 38.17 11.10
N SER A 116 -1.31 38.36 12.04
CA SER A 116 -1.34 39.42 13.07
C SER A 116 -0.44 40.61 12.70
N GLY A 117 0.30 40.50 11.59
CA GLY A 117 1.13 41.59 11.08
C GLY A 117 0.35 42.78 10.55
N ALA A 118 1.07 43.88 10.31
CA ALA A 118 0.53 45.07 9.65
C ALA A 118 -0.17 44.65 8.34
N ASP A 119 -1.37 45.18 8.13
CA ASP A 119 -2.24 44.86 6.99
C ASP A 119 -2.67 43.39 6.87
N GLY A 120 -2.60 42.64 7.99
CA GLY A 120 -2.93 41.23 8.06
C GLY A 120 -1.88 40.32 7.41
N ALA A 121 -0.66 40.85 7.22
CA ALA A 121 0.48 40.08 6.76
C ALA A 121 0.78 38.93 7.73
N ILE A 122 1.09 37.76 7.16
CA ILE A 122 1.47 36.57 7.92
C ILE A 122 2.92 36.75 8.39
N GLN A 123 3.12 36.73 9.71
CA GLN A 123 4.42 36.84 10.37
C GLN A 123 4.83 35.51 11.02
N THR A 124 6.12 35.39 11.36
CA THR A 124 6.62 34.25 12.14
C THR A 124 5.92 34.20 13.50
N GLY A 125 5.11 33.15 13.73
CA GLY A 125 4.32 32.98 14.95
C GLY A 125 2.81 33.22 14.77
N ASP A 126 2.36 33.66 13.59
CA ASP A 126 0.94 33.88 13.30
C ASP A 126 0.15 32.60 13.05
N TYR A 127 -1.14 32.62 13.40
CA TYR A 127 -2.06 31.50 13.23
C TYR A 127 -2.71 31.55 11.85
N VAL A 128 -2.13 30.87 10.88
CA VAL A 128 -2.73 30.80 9.54
C VAL A 128 -3.78 29.68 9.50
N TRP A 129 -5.06 30.06 9.45
CA TRP A 129 -6.17 29.19 9.06
C TRP A 129 -6.34 29.25 7.55
N SER A 130 -5.90 28.20 6.85
CA SER A 130 -6.10 28.06 5.41
C SER A 130 -6.84 26.78 5.07
N ASP A 131 -7.76 26.86 4.11
CA ASP A 131 -8.35 25.68 3.46
C ASP A 131 -7.34 24.97 2.54
N GLY A 132 -6.08 25.42 2.54
CA GLY A 132 -5.01 24.82 1.77
C GLY A 132 -5.12 25.11 0.27
N ILE A 133 -4.26 24.45 -0.52
CA ILE A 133 -4.43 24.37 -1.97
C ILE A 133 -5.42 23.25 -2.25
N THR A 134 -6.61 23.60 -2.75
CA THR A 134 -7.65 22.64 -3.10
C THR A 134 -7.90 22.60 -4.61
N ALA A 135 -7.75 21.42 -5.21
CA ALA A 135 -8.12 21.15 -6.59
C ALA A 135 -9.45 20.41 -6.64
N TYR A 136 -10.43 20.95 -7.37
CA TYR A 136 -11.74 20.34 -7.58
C TYR A 136 -11.76 19.56 -8.89
N GLY A 137 -12.24 18.32 -8.84
CA GLY A 137 -12.54 17.51 -10.02
C GLY A 137 -14.00 17.67 -10.47
N TYR A 138 -14.40 16.90 -11.48
CA TYR A 138 -15.81 16.77 -11.83
C TYR A 138 -16.60 16.06 -10.71
N GLY A 139 -17.83 16.53 -10.44
CA GLY A 139 -18.62 16.05 -9.31
C GLY A 139 -18.15 16.63 -7.97
N LYS A 140 -18.47 15.95 -6.86
CA LYS A 140 -18.04 16.40 -5.51
C LYS A 140 -16.59 16.03 -5.17
N MET A 141 -15.78 15.68 -6.17
CA MET A 141 -14.40 15.22 -5.96
C MET A 141 -13.46 16.39 -5.70
N ALA A 142 -12.58 16.24 -4.71
CA ALA A 142 -11.57 17.25 -4.39
C ALA A 142 -10.30 16.63 -3.80
N VAL A 143 -9.17 17.31 -3.97
CA VAL A 143 -7.94 17.04 -3.23
C VAL A 143 -7.46 18.35 -2.61
N SER A 144 -7.19 18.34 -1.31
CA SER A 144 -6.73 19.52 -0.56
C SER A 144 -5.42 19.23 0.16
N LEU A 145 -4.48 20.17 0.09
CA LEU A 145 -3.28 20.22 0.93
C LEU A 145 -3.35 21.45 1.83
N SER A 146 -3.54 21.25 3.13
CA SER A 146 -3.64 22.32 4.12
C SER A 146 -2.69 22.11 5.30
N VAL A 147 -2.48 23.15 6.10
CA VAL A 147 -1.86 23.03 7.42
C VAL A 147 -2.99 23.12 8.42
N THR A 148 -3.12 22.11 9.28
CA THR A 148 -4.18 22.03 10.29
C THR A 148 -3.60 22.27 11.67
N ASP A 149 -4.29 23.10 12.46
CA ASP A 149 -4.05 23.37 13.89
C ASP A 149 -2.57 23.51 14.30
N VAL A 150 -2.02 24.71 14.14
CA VAL A 150 -0.68 25.06 14.64
C VAL A 150 -0.64 25.31 16.15
N ASN A 151 -1.78 25.21 16.86
CA ASN A 151 -1.93 25.66 18.23
C ASN A 151 -1.94 24.52 19.28
N GLY A 152 -2.00 23.27 18.84
CA GLY A 152 -2.18 22.11 19.70
C GLY A 152 -0.91 21.48 20.30
N LYS A 153 0.21 22.19 20.54
CA LYS A 153 1.48 21.71 21.20
C LYS A 153 1.84 20.21 21.03
N GLY A 154 1.53 19.60 19.89
CA GLY A 154 1.75 18.18 19.64
C GLY A 154 0.74 17.18 20.25
N GLY A 155 -0.34 17.60 20.91
CA GLY A 155 -1.32 16.72 21.57
C GLY A 155 -2.47 16.20 20.69
N ASP A 156 -2.94 16.98 19.71
CA ASP A 156 -3.98 16.54 18.75
C ASP A 156 -3.32 15.88 17.53
N TYR A 157 -3.76 14.68 17.13
CA TYR A 157 -3.22 13.96 15.98
C TYR A 157 -3.47 14.69 14.65
N ARG A 158 -4.38 15.68 14.64
CA ARG A 158 -4.75 16.47 13.47
C ARG A 158 -3.87 17.71 13.26
N SER A 159 -3.01 18.05 14.22
CA SER A 159 -2.07 19.19 14.11
C SER A 159 -0.89 18.84 13.19
N GLY A 160 -0.66 19.60 12.11
CA GLY A 160 0.43 19.38 11.15
C GLY A 160 0.04 19.65 9.69
N GLY A 161 0.71 18.99 8.74
CA GLY A 161 0.27 18.99 7.34
C GLY A 161 -0.91 18.04 7.15
N LEU A 162 -1.92 18.42 6.36
CA LEU A 162 -3.09 17.61 6.03
C LEU A 162 -3.16 17.43 4.51
N LEU A 163 -3.27 16.18 4.07
CA LEU A 163 -3.71 15.83 2.72
C LEU A 163 -5.09 15.19 2.80
N GLN A 164 -6.08 15.81 2.18
CA GLN A 164 -7.46 15.34 2.12
C GLN A 164 -7.86 14.95 0.71
N PHE A 165 -8.53 13.80 0.58
CA PHE A 165 -9.21 13.36 -0.63
C PHE A 165 -10.72 13.31 -0.38
N THR A 166 -11.52 13.89 -1.29
CA THR A 166 -12.97 13.76 -1.31
C THR A 166 -13.36 12.94 -2.54
N ALA A 167 -14.04 11.81 -2.33
CA ALA A 167 -14.56 10.96 -3.40
C ALA A 167 -15.84 11.55 -4.00
N TYR A 168 -16.31 10.98 -5.12
CA TYR A 168 -17.48 11.49 -5.85
C TYR A 168 -18.78 11.46 -5.01
N ASP A 169 -18.91 10.50 -4.11
CA ASP A 169 -20.01 10.37 -3.15
C ASP A 169 -19.93 11.38 -1.99
N GLY A 170 -18.84 12.15 -1.90
CA GLY A 170 -18.56 13.09 -0.81
C GLY A 170 -17.81 12.47 0.37
N THR A 171 -17.46 11.19 0.34
CA THR A 171 -16.65 10.54 1.38
C THR A 171 -15.25 11.17 1.43
N GLN A 172 -14.83 11.58 2.63
CA GLN A 172 -13.51 12.19 2.84
C GLN A 172 -12.51 11.22 3.48
N THR A 173 -11.27 11.25 3.00
CA THR A 173 -10.12 10.53 3.57
C THR A 173 -9.01 11.52 3.87
N ASN A 174 -8.53 11.52 5.11
CA ASN A 174 -7.55 12.48 5.62
C ASN A 174 -6.25 11.78 6.02
N PHE A 175 -5.11 12.36 5.66
CA PHE A 175 -3.78 11.96 6.12
C PHE A 175 -3.11 13.13 6.83
N TYR A 176 -2.72 12.93 8.08
CA TYR A 176 -2.07 13.98 8.88
C TYR A 176 -0.56 13.69 9.00
N PHE A 177 0.26 14.64 8.56
CA PHE A 177 1.72 14.62 8.58
C PHE A 177 2.22 15.46 9.76
N ARG A 178 2.87 14.81 10.73
CA ARG A 178 3.26 15.46 11.98
C ARG A 178 4.75 15.69 12.12
N GLY A 179 5.11 16.67 12.96
CA GLY A 179 6.49 16.99 13.32
C GLY A 179 7.20 15.90 14.13
N ASP A 180 6.47 14.91 14.66
CA ASP A 180 7.02 13.69 15.29
C ASP A 180 7.45 12.62 14.26
N GLY A 181 7.26 12.90 12.97
CA GLY A 181 7.69 12.08 11.84
C GLY A 181 6.71 10.98 11.43
N TYR A 182 5.52 10.91 12.06
CA TYR A 182 4.49 9.95 11.70
C TYR A 182 3.47 10.54 10.72
N ILE A 183 2.95 9.65 9.86
CA ILE A 183 1.69 9.85 9.15
C ILE A 183 0.58 9.19 9.96
N TYR A 184 -0.49 9.93 10.24
CA TYR A 184 -1.66 9.44 10.95
C TYR A 184 -2.82 9.22 9.98
N ASP A 185 -3.59 8.16 10.24
CA ASP A 185 -4.84 7.87 9.53
C ASP A 185 -5.99 8.81 10.00
N PRO A 186 -7.17 8.76 9.35
CA PRO A 186 -8.32 9.59 9.76
C PRO A 186 -8.81 9.34 11.19
N SER A 187 -8.52 8.17 11.77
CA SER A 187 -8.92 7.75 13.10
C SER A 187 -7.87 8.10 14.18
N GLY A 188 -6.74 8.69 13.79
CA GLY A 188 -5.64 9.03 14.69
C GLY A 188 -4.69 7.87 14.99
N ASN A 189 -4.75 6.77 14.24
CA ASN A 189 -3.76 5.69 14.34
C ASN A 189 -2.49 6.08 13.59
N LYS A 190 -1.34 5.71 14.16
CA LYS A 190 -0.04 5.86 13.50
C LYS A 190 0.05 4.86 12.35
N PHE A 191 0.21 5.35 11.13
CA PHE A 191 0.29 4.51 9.93
C PHE A 191 1.74 4.14 9.62
N LEU A 192 2.60 5.14 9.37
CA LEU A 192 3.98 4.93 8.94
C LEU A 192 4.90 6.03 9.48
N LYS A 193 6.10 5.67 9.93
CA LYS A 193 7.23 6.59 10.08
C LYS A 193 8.26 6.25 9.03
N ALA A 194 8.86 7.24 8.37
CA ALA A 194 9.99 6.98 7.45
C ALA A 194 11.13 6.22 8.16
N ALA A 195 11.33 6.53 9.44
CA ALA A 195 12.28 5.86 10.32
C ALA A 195 11.78 4.54 10.92
N ASP A 196 10.55 4.07 10.65
CA ASP A 196 10.06 2.75 11.09
C ASP A 196 10.15 1.73 9.94
N VAL A 197 10.08 2.16 8.67
CA VAL A 197 10.29 1.28 7.50
C VAL A 197 11.74 0.83 7.39
N LEU A 198 12.69 1.71 7.74
CA LEU A 198 14.13 1.40 7.73
C LEU A 198 14.50 0.31 8.76
N PRO A 199 14.13 0.42 10.06
CA PRO A 199 14.39 -0.59 11.08
C PRO A 199 13.60 -1.88 10.94
N TYR A 200 12.37 -1.87 10.39
CA TYR A 200 11.57 -3.10 10.26
C TYR A 200 12.24 -4.16 9.38
N PHE A 201 13.16 -3.75 8.51
CA PHE A 201 14.02 -4.66 7.76
C PHE A 201 15.48 -4.68 8.26
N SER A 202 16.00 -3.61 8.88
CA SER A 202 17.44 -3.54 9.23
C SER A 202 17.80 -3.73 10.72
N ALA A 203 16.86 -3.61 11.66
CA ALA A 203 17.21 -3.44 13.07
C ALA A 203 16.84 -4.64 13.96
N ALA A 204 17.57 -5.75 13.82
CA ALA A 204 17.74 -6.71 14.92
C ALA A 204 18.96 -7.62 14.75
N SER A 205 19.94 -7.24 13.93
CA SER A 205 20.86 -8.25 13.42
C SER A 205 22.25 -7.65 13.26
N GLY A 206 23.15 -7.99 14.20
CA GLY A 206 24.55 -7.54 14.19
C GLY A 206 25.32 -7.98 12.94
N SER A 207 26.61 -7.69 12.88
CA SER A 207 27.46 -8.05 11.73
C SER A 207 27.34 -9.53 11.38
N GLY A 208 26.84 -9.86 10.18
CA GLY A 208 26.71 -11.23 9.67
C GLY A 208 25.28 -11.75 9.47
N ASN A 209 24.27 -10.95 9.82
CA ASN A 209 22.86 -11.36 9.69
C ASN A 209 22.20 -10.77 8.43
N THR A 210 21.14 -11.42 7.95
CA THR A 210 20.37 -10.97 6.78
C THR A 210 19.02 -10.40 7.19
N SER A 211 18.71 -9.21 6.70
CA SER A 211 17.40 -8.57 6.82
C SER A 211 16.29 -9.46 6.27
N LEU A 212 15.14 -9.44 6.96
CA LEU A 212 13.91 -9.94 6.34
C LEU A 212 13.60 -9.07 5.12
N THR A 213 13.19 -9.69 4.02
CA THR A 213 12.81 -9.02 2.78
C THR A 213 11.32 -9.14 2.50
N ASN A 214 10.64 -10.14 3.08
CA ASN A 214 9.21 -10.35 2.91
C ASN A 214 8.58 -11.05 4.12
N ILE A 215 7.39 -10.61 4.53
CA ILE A 215 6.49 -11.33 5.42
C ILE A 215 5.12 -11.32 4.76
N GLN A 216 4.62 -12.48 4.34
CA GLN A 216 3.34 -12.59 3.66
C GLN A 216 2.53 -13.78 4.15
N GLY A 217 1.22 -13.62 4.08
CA GLY A 217 0.29 -14.73 4.19
C GLY A 217 0.24 -15.56 2.93
N CYS A 218 0.38 -16.86 3.07
CA CYS A 218 0.18 -17.80 1.98
C CYS A 218 -1.07 -18.62 2.25
N ASN A 219 -1.93 -18.69 1.23
CA ASN A 219 -3.15 -19.51 1.23
C ASN A 219 -4.14 -19.15 2.36
N TRP A 220 -4.17 -17.91 2.84
CA TRP A 220 -5.11 -17.47 3.87
C TRP A 220 -6.56 -17.49 3.38
N ASP A 221 -7.22 -18.63 3.59
CA ASP A 221 -8.67 -18.81 3.56
C ASP A 221 -9.10 -19.42 4.90
N SER A 222 -10.24 -18.98 5.43
CA SER A 222 -10.87 -19.46 6.66
C SER A 222 -11.02 -20.98 6.73
N ALA A 223 -11.17 -21.64 5.58
CA ALA A 223 -11.32 -23.09 5.46
C ALA A 223 -10.03 -23.83 5.06
N ALA A 224 -8.95 -23.11 4.72
CA ALA A 224 -7.73 -23.73 4.23
C ALA A 224 -6.92 -24.40 5.35
N ASN A 225 -6.56 -25.65 5.11
CA ASN A 225 -5.69 -26.47 5.97
C ASN A 225 -4.23 -26.50 5.48
N ASN A 226 -3.86 -25.55 4.62
CA ASN A 226 -2.51 -25.38 4.10
C ASN A 226 -2.04 -23.91 4.21
N SER A 227 -2.68 -23.12 5.07
CA SER A 227 -2.34 -21.72 5.32
C SER A 227 -1.09 -21.60 6.19
N TYR A 228 -0.17 -20.70 5.81
CA TYR A 228 1.05 -20.42 6.56
C TYR A 228 1.50 -18.96 6.37
N VAL A 229 2.36 -18.48 7.26
CA VAL A 229 3.07 -17.21 7.08
C VAL A 229 4.44 -17.51 6.50
N GLN A 230 4.75 -16.95 5.34
CA GLN A 230 6.09 -16.99 4.77
C GLN A 230 6.91 -15.82 5.31
N VAL A 231 8.08 -16.13 5.88
CA VAL A 231 9.07 -15.15 6.33
C VAL A 231 10.33 -15.36 5.49
N THR A 232 10.72 -14.38 4.68
CA THR A 232 11.87 -14.47 3.77
C THR A 232 12.95 -13.49 4.17
N GLY A 233 14.21 -13.91 4.12
CA GLY A 233 15.39 -13.06 4.27
C GLY A 233 16.55 -13.61 3.43
N GLY A 234 17.15 -12.77 2.60
CA GLY A 234 18.15 -13.22 1.61
C GLY A 234 17.58 -14.28 0.68
N ASN A 235 18.26 -15.43 0.59
CA ASN A 235 17.85 -16.57 -0.22
C ASN A 235 17.11 -17.67 0.58
N VAL A 236 16.69 -17.37 1.82
CA VAL A 236 16.03 -18.35 2.71
C VAL A 236 14.60 -17.91 3.01
N SER A 237 13.68 -18.86 2.92
CA SER A 237 12.28 -18.69 3.32
C SER A 237 11.91 -19.71 4.40
N LEU A 238 11.31 -19.22 5.49
CA LEU A 238 10.70 -20.04 6.53
C LEU A 238 9.17 -20.00 6.35
N ALA A 239 8.54 -21.16 6.34
CA ALA A 239 7.09 -21.29 6.41
C ALA A 239 6.67 -21.56 7.86
N VAL A 240 5.89 -20.65 8.45
CA VAL A 240 5.30 -20.80 9.78
C VAL A 240 3.84 -21.25 9.62
N PRO A 241 3.54 -22.55 9.77
CA PRO A 241 2.21 -23.09 9.50
C PRO A 241 1.17 -22.64 10.54
N THR A 242 -0.08 -22.51 10.11
CA THR A 242 -1.20 -22.31 11.03
C THR A 242 -1.50 -23.58 11.83
N LEU A 243 -2.29 -23.44 12.91
CA LEU A 243 -2.76 -24.59 13.68
C LEU A 243 -3.53 -25.59 12.81
N ALA A 244 -4.39 -25.11 11.90
CA ALA A 244 -5.14 -25.95 10.98
C ALA A 244 -4.23 -26.77 10.05
N TYR A 245 -3.17 -26.14 9.54
CA TYR A 245 -2.12 -26.84 8.77
C TYR A 245 -1.47 -27.94 9.62
N LEU A 246 -0.97 -27.58 10.80
CA LEU A 246 -0.30 -28.53 11.70
C LEU A 246 -1.21 -29.71 12.05
N SER A 247 -2.47 -29.45 12.39
CA SER A 247 -3.45 -30.49 12.70
C SER A 247 -3.67 -31.43 11.52
N LYS A 248 -3.89 -30.91 10.31
CA LYS A 248 -4.08 -31.73 9.12
C LYS A 248 -2.85 -32.59 8.81
N SER A 249 -1.66 -31.99 8.86
CA SER A 249 -0.41 -32.70 8.61
C SER A 249 -0.17 -33.81 9.64
N LEU A 250 -0.48 -33.54 10.92
CA LEU A 250 -0.37 -34.53 11.97
C LEU A 250 -1.39 -35.65 11.81
N THR A 251 -2.62 -35.36 11.42
CA THR A 251 -3.64 -36.38 11.13
C THR A 251 -3.25 -37.24 9.93
N ASP A 252 -2.68 -36.65 8.87
CA ASP A 252 -2.22 -37.39 7.70
C ASP A 252 -1.02 -38.30 8.02
N TYR A 253 -0.14 -37.85 8.93
CA TYR A 253 1.03 -38.61 9.35
C TYR A 253 0.71 -39.67 10.41
N ALA A 254 -0.23 -39.41 11.31
CA ALA A 254 -0.53 -40.30 12.42
C ALA A 254 -1.38 -41.50 11.97
N GLN A 255 -0.94 -42.69 12.36
CA GLN A 255 -1.77 -43.90 12.30
C GLN A 255 -2.96 -43.76 13.26
N PRO A 256 -4.15 -44.30 12.93
CA PRO A 256 -5.28 -44.33 13.84
C PRO A 256 -4.90 -44.92 15.20
N LYS A 257 -5.24 -44.22 16.28
CA LYS A 257 -4.95 -44.65 17.65
C LYS A 257 -5.58 -46.02 17.92
N GLY A 258 -4.75 -47.05 18.08
CA GLY A 258 -5.18 -48.41 18.44
C GLY A 258 -4.50 -49.55 17.67
N ASN A 259 -3.88 -49.28 16.51
CA ASN A 259 -3.30 -50.31 15.64
C ASN A 259 -1.79 -50.13 15.40
N TYR A 260 -1.01 -49.82 16.43
CA TYR A 260 0.44 -49.68 16.27
C TYR A 260 1.11 -51.06 16.19
N GLN A 261 1.36 -51.57 14.98
CA GLN A 261 2.45 -52.52 14.77
C GLN A 261 3.76 -51.74 14.62
N PRO A 262 4.86 -52.13 15.30
CA PRO A 262 6.17 -51.53 15.07
C PRO A 262 6.52 -51.59 13.58
N ALA A 263 7.06 -50.49 13.05
CA ALA A 263 7.48 -50.42 11.65
C ALA A 263 8.46 -51.57 11.33
N GLY A 264 8.10 -52.43 10.37
CA GLY A 264 8.88 -53.60 9.98
C GLY A 264 8.33 -54.96 10.47
N ASN A 265 7.40 -54.98 11.42
CA ASN A 265 6.76 -56.21 11.93
C ASN A 265 5.34 -56.41 11.39
N TYR A 266 5.07 -55.93 10.17
CA TYR A 266 3.79 -56.21 9.51
C TYR A 266 3.71 -57.70 9.19
N GLN A 267 2.78 -58.40 9.83
CA GLN A 267 2.45 -59.77 9.44
C GLN A 267 1.90 -59.71 8.00
N PRO A 268 2.52 -60.36 7.00
CA PRO A 268 1.93 -60.42 5.68
C PRO A 268 0.56 -61.13 5.73
N SER A 269 -0.29 -60.89 4.73
CA SER A 269 -1.64 -61.45 4.70
C SER A 269 -1.59 -62.99 4.68
N GLY A 270 -2.23 -63.66 5.65
CA GLY A 270 -2.37 -65.12 5.70
C GLY A 270 -2.70 -65.68 7.09
N ASN A 271 -3.20 -66.92 7.12
CA ASN A 271 -3.51 -67.67 8.36
C ASN A 271 -2.25 -68.33 8.94
N TYR A 272 -1.33 -67.52 9.44
CA TYR A 272 -0.14 -68.00 10.14
C TYR A 272 0.19 -67.12 11.34
N ILE A 273 0.96 -67.66 12.28
CA ILE A 273 1.41 -66.96 13.48
C ILE A 273 2.94 -66.99 13.49
N ILE A 274 3.56 -65.81 13.55
CA ILE A 274 5.01 -65.63 13.75
C ILE A 274 5.25 -65.27 15.21
N GLY A 275 6.31 -65.80 15.83
CA GLY A 275 6.77 -65.32 17.14
C GLY A 275 6.32 -66.16 18.34
N LEU A 276 6.02 -67.44 18.12
CA LEU A 276 5.89 -68.39 19.22
C LEU A 276 7.23 -68.56 19.94
N SER A 277 7.20 -68.93 21.23
CA SER A 277 8.41 -69.20 22.02
C SER A 277 9.37 -70.10 21.23
N GLY A 278 10.58 -69.59 20.93
CA GLY A 278 11.58 -70.27 20.10
C GLY A 278 11.66 -69.84 18.64
N GLY A 279 11.01 -68.75 18.22
CA GLY A 279 11.17 -68.16 16.89
C GLY A 279 10.57 -68.99 15.76
N LYS A 280 9.47 -69.67 16.03
CA LYS A 280 8.80 -70.56 15.06
C LYS A 280 7.66 -69.86 14.32
N LEU A 281 7.43 -70.31 13.09
CA LEU A 281 6.26 -70.02 12.25
C LEU A 281 5.28 -71.19 12.36
N LEU A 282 4.02 -70.92 12.70
CA LEU A 282 2.92 -71.87 12.57
C LEU A 282 2.02 -71.45 11.40
N GLN A 283 1.69 -72.38 10.52
CA GLN A 283 0.80 -72.18 9.38
C GLN A 283 -0.39 -73.15 9.49
N ASP A 284 -1.62 -72.63 9.42
CA ASP A 284 -2.86 -73.41 9.42
C ASP A 284 -3.58 -73.20 8.09
N PHE A 285 -3.67 -74.25 7.27
CA PHE A 285 -4.21 -74.15 5.92
C PHE A 285 -4.83 -75.45 5.43
N VAL A 286 -5.84 -75.31 4.56
CA VAL A 286 -6.55 -76.41 3.93
C VAL A 286 -6.18 -76.49 2.47
N VAL A 287 -5.87 -77.69 1.98
CA VAL A 287 -5.60 -77.95 0.57
C VAL A 287 -6.66 -78.89 0.02
N ALA A 288 -7.25 -78.54 -1.12
CA ALA A 288 -8.10 -79.45 -1.88
C ALA A 288 -7.24 -80.48 -2.61
N VAL A 289 -7.62 -81.76 -2.53
CA VAL A 289 -6.96 -82.86 -3.23
C VAL A 289 -8.01 -83.55 -4.11
N ASP A 290 -7.72 -83.70 -5.39
CA ASP A 290 -8.70 -84.05 -6.42
C ASP A 290 -8.83 -85.56 -6.68
N SER A 291 -7.90 -86.38 -6.17
CA SER A 291 -7.97 -87.83 -6.25
C SER A 291 -7.13 -88.54 -5.17
N SER A 292 -7.31 -89.86 -5.04
CA SER A 292 -6.33 -90.71 -4.35
C SER A 292 -4.99 -90.68 -5.10
N GLY A 293 -3.88 -90.60 -4.38
CA GLY A 293 -2.54 -90.52 -4.99
C GLY A 293 -1.53 -89.77 -4.13
N VAL A 294 -0.36 -89.51 -4.71
CA VAL A 294 0.69 -88.68 -4.11
C VAL A 294 0.49 -87.23 -4.56
N HIS A 295 0.51 -86.30 -3.60
CA HIS A 295 0.28 -84.87 -3.85
C HIS A 295 1.41 -84.03 -3.26
N ASP A 296 1.90 -83.06 -4.03
CA ASP A 296 2.83 -82.03 -3.56
C ASP A 296 2.05 -80.89 -2.88
N ILE A 297 2.34 -80.65 -1.61
CA ILE A 297 1.73 -79.60 -0.81
C ILE A 297 2.69 -78.42 -0.75
N THR A 298 2.23 -77.24 -1.17
CA THR A 298 2.97 -75.98 -1.06
C THR A 298 2.56 -75.24 0.21
N LEU A 299 3.53 -74.79 0.99
CA LEU A 299 3.29 -73.98 2.19
C LEU A 299 2.83 -72.58 1.78
N PRO A 300 1.84 -71.98 2.48
CA PRO A 300 1.47 -70.58 2.31
C PRO A 300 2.65 -69.60 2.42
N GLN A 301 3.60 -69.90 3.31
CA GLN A 301 4.83 -69.16 3.53
C GLN A 301 6.02 -70.14 3.53
N ALA A 302 7.05 -69.84 2.74
CA ALA A 302 8.28 -70.63 2.76
C ALA A 302 8.97 -70.51 4.13
N LEU A 303 9.51 -71.63 4.60
CA LEU A 303 10.34 -71.75 5.78
C LEU A 303 11.82 -71.61 5.40
N SER A 304 12.69 -71.29 6.34
CA SER A 304 14.15 -71.30 6.12
C SER A 304 14.75 -72.71 6.01
N SER A 305 14.02 -73.74 6.43
CA SER A 305 14.37 -75.15 6.30
C SER A 305 13.12 -76.03 6.17
N ALA A 306 13.29 -77.33 5.95
CA ALA A 306 12.19 -78.28 6.04
C ALA A 306 11.38 -78.09 7.36
N PRO A 307 10.04 -78.27 7.31
CA PRO A 307 9.20 -78.12 8.50
C PRO A 307 9.65 -78.99 9.67
N THR A 308 9.56 -78.44 10.88
CA THR A 308 9.87 -79.19 12.11
C THR A 308 8.74 -80.12 12.53
N SER A 309 7.49 -79.78 12.18
CA SER A 309 6.35 -80.68 12.36
C SER A 309 5.27 -80.40 11.34
N VAL A 310 4.60 -81.46 10.88
CA VAL A 310 3.31 -81.36 10.17
C VAL A 310 2.33 -82.21 10.93
N VAL A 311 1.22 -81.60 11.33
CA VAL A 311 0.07 -82.28 11.91
C VAL A 311 -1.06 -82.22 10.91
N ILE A 312 -1.65 -83.38 10.62
CA ILE A 312 -2.86 -83.49 9.80
C ILE A 312 -4.02 -83.67 10.78
N SER A 313 -5.01 -82.77 10.77
CA SER A 313 -6.16 -82.95 11.66
C SER A 313 -7.09 -84.06 11.14
N HIS A 314 -7.34 -84.12 9.82
CA HIS A 314 -8.03 -85.21 9.10
C HIS A 314 -8.21 -84.83 7.61
N GLY A 315 -8.31 -85.82 6.72
CA GLY A 315 -8.83 -85.61 5.37
C GLY A 315 -10.36 -85.60 5.40
N LEU A 316 -11.01 -84.50 5.04
CA LEU A 316 -12.47 -84.46 4.96
C LEU A 316 -12.90 -85.12 3.65
N THR A 317 -13.59 -86.25 3.74
CA THR A 317 -14.62 -86.63 2.76
C THR A 317 -15.97 -86.73 3.45
N ASN A 318 -17.02 -86.61 2.65
CA ASN A 318 -18.43 -86.65 3.03
C ASN A 318 -18.77 -87.94 3.82
N GLY A 319 -18.47 -87.97 5.13
CA GLY A 319 -18.86 -89.02 6.08
C GLY A 319 -17.91 -90.22 6.27
N SER A 320 -16.62 -90.18 5.92
CA SER A 320 -15.68 -91.29 6.26
C SER A 320 -14.23 -90.84 6.45
N ASN A 321 -13.52 -91.50 7.37
CA ASN A 321 -12.10 -91.22 7.67
C ASN A 321 -11.19 -91.76 6.54
N ALA A 322 -10.93 -90.93 5.52
CA ALA A 322 -9.94 -91.24 4.50
C ALA A 322 -8.52 -91.18 5.10
N SER A 323 -7.69 -92.19 4.82
CA SER A 323 -6.32 -92.24 5.31
C SER A 323 -5.46 -91.22 4.55
N VAL A 324 -4.76 -90.35 5.29
CA VAL A 324 -3.74 -89.44 4.75
C VAL A 324 -2.44 -89.68 5.50
N SER A 325 -1.35 -89.90 4.78
CA SER A 325 -0.01 -90.03 5.34
C SER A 325 0.94 -89.02 4.73
N VAL A 326 1.88 -88.51 5.52
CA VAL A 326 2.99 -87.70 4.99
C VAL A 326 4.08 -88.66 4.52
N LEU A 327 4.44 -88.59 3.24
CA LEU A 327 5.37 -89.54 2.62
C LEU A 327 6.84 -89.09 2.73
N GLY A 328 7.13 -87.82 2.43
CA GLY A 328 8.49 -87.34 2.23
C GLY A 328 8.55 -86.00 1.50
N GLY A 329 9.67 -85.71 0.82
CA GLY A 329 9.81 -84.50 -0.01
C GLY A 329 9.83 -83.19 0.78
N TRP A 330 10.23 -83.23 2.05
CA TRP A 330 10.25 -82.07 2.93
C TRP A 330 11.27 -81.04 2.47
N THR A 331 10.76 -79.90 2.00
CA THR A 331 11.55 -78.75 1.56
C THR A 331 11.11 -77.52 2.33
N ALA A 332 11.88 -76.44 2.20
CA ALA A 332 11.50 -75.12 2.71
C ALA A 332 10.11 -74.65 2.22
N THR A 333 9.63 -75.15 1.08
CA THR A 333 8.42 -74.66 0.42
C THR A 333 7.26 -75.66 0.45
N GLY A 334 7.47 -76.89 0.93
CA GLY A 334 6.45 -77.93 0.81
C GLY A 334 6.85 -79.32 1.26
N PHE A 335 5.93 -80.27 1.10
CA PHE A 335 6.11 -81.69 1.40
C PHE A 335 5.11 -82.54 0.59
N GLN A 336 5.33 -83.85 0.54
CA GLN A 336 4.44 -84.80 -0.14
C GLN A 336 3.54 -85.54 0.83
N ILE A 337 2.28 -85.70 0.42
CA ILE A 337 1.31 -86.56 1.11
C ILE A 337 0.83 -87.67 0.19
N GLN A 338 0.32 -88.75 0.78
CA GLN A 338 -0.51 -89.73 0.09
C GLN A 338 -1.93 -89.64 0.64
N THR A 339 -2.90 -89.57 -0.26
CA THR A 339 -4.32 -89.61 0.08
C THR A 339 -4.95 -90.88 -0.45
N ASN A 340 -5.89 -91.46 0.32
CA ASN A 340 -6.77 -92.53 -0.14
C ASN A 340 -8.23 -92.10 0.04
N GLY A 341 -8.74 -91.32 -0.91
CA GLY A 341 -10.14 -90.89 -0.96
C GLY A 341 -10.48 -89.64 -0.14
N ALA A 342 -9.51 -88.76 0.16
CA ALA A 342 -9.79 -87.43 0.72
C ALA A 342 -10.09 -86.42 -0.39
N THR A 343 -10.95 -85.42 -0.15
CA THR A 343 -11.17 -84.29 -1.10
C THR A 343 -10.57 -82.99 -0.60
N SER A 344 -10.24 -82.91 0.69
CA SER A 344 -9.46 -81.81 1.28
C SER A 344 -8.72 -82.29 2.52
N VAL A 345 -7.60 -81.66 2.83
CA VAL A 345 -6.78 -81.98 4.00
C VAL A 345 -6.42 -80.69 4.72
N ASN A 346 -6.64 -80.65 6.03
CA ASN A 346 -6.20 -79.55 6.88
C ASN A 346 -4.81 -79.84 7.48
N PHE A 347 -3.94 -78.84 7.43
CA PHE A 347 -2.57 -78.92 7.92
C PHE A 347 -2.30 -77.85 8.97
N LEU A 348 -1.70 -78.28 10.07
CA LEU A 348 -0.97 -77.40 10.98
C LEU A 348 0.52 -77.69 10.85
N VAL A 349 1.26 -76.74 10.30
CA VAL A 349 2.68 -76.87 10.00
C VAL A 349 3.50 -75.93 10.88
N SER A 350 4.58 -76.45 11.49
CA SER A 350 5.54 -75.64 12.23
C SER A 350 6.92 -75.67 11.58
N GLY A 351 7.63 -74.55 11.62
CA GLY A 351 9.01 -74.48 11.16
C GLY A 351 9.71 -73.19 11.58
N THR A 352 10.94 -73.01 11.14
CA THR A 352 11.66 -71.74 11.30
C THR A 352 11.27 -70.84 10.12
N PRO A 353 10.81 -69.59 10.36
CA PRO A 353 10.46 -68.66 9.29
C PRO A 353 11.62 -68.35 8.36
#